data_AF-A0A3B4V788-F1
#
_entry.id   AF-A0A3B4V788-F1
#
_cell.length_a   1.000
_cell.length_b   1.000
_cell.length_c   1.000
_cell.angle_alpha   90.00
_cell.angle_beta   90.00
_cell.angle_gamma   90.00
#
_symmetry.space_group_name_H-M   'P 1'
#
loop_
_entity.id
_entity.type
_entity.pdbx_description
1 polymer ?
#
loop_
_entity_poly.entity_id
_entity_poly.type
_entity_poly.pdbx_seq_one_letter_code
_entity_poly.pdbx_strand_id
1 'polypeptide(L)'
;MCFCNLGEPTESLYPVPPVTYNTYVVYRGILLGGLRRLMNSTSDFEFTYTEDPNYGPFLQSVNGVAGSTEEHTYWELLVQSPEGQIIRPDVGIGCYIPKANEKIILRFGEW
;
A
#
# COMPACT_ATOMS: atom_id res chain seq x y z
N MET A 1 46.40 17.30 -4.47
CA MET A 1 45.47 16.30 -5.06
C MET A 1 44.18 16.38 -4.26
N CYS A 2 43.09 16.79 -4.89
CA CYS A 2 41.76 16.76 -4.31
C CYS A 2 41.16 15.36 -4.55
N PHE A 3 40.60 14.75 -3.51
CA PHE A 3 39.67 13.64 -3.66
C PHE A 3 38.31 14.11 -3.13
N CYS A 4 37.37 14.32 -4.04
CA CYS A 4 35.95 14.33 -3.72
C CYS A 4 35.49 12.87 -3.75
N ASN A 5 35.15 12.29 -2.59
CA ASN A 5 34.31 11.11 -2.55
C ASN A 5 32.89 11.59 -2.26
N LEU A 6 32.06 11.63 -3.30
CA LEU A 6 30.61 11.62 -3.12
C LEU A 6 30.26 10.19 -2.73
N GLY A 7 30.18 9.94 -1.42
CA GLY A 7 29.64 8.69 -0.90
C GLY A 7 28.14 8.66 -1.18
N GLU A 8 27.72 7.69 -1.99
CA GLU A 8 26.31 7.37 -2.19
C GLU A 8 25.66 7.01 -0.86
N PRO A 9 24.39 7.40 -0.61
CA PRO A 9 23.68 6.93 0.57
C PRO A 9 23.42 5.44 0.39
N THR A 10 24.05 4.64 1.24
CA THR A 10 23.85 3.20 1.37
C THR A 10 22.36 2.89 1.53
N GLU A 11 21.78 2.26 0.52
CA GLU A 11 20.53 1.51 0.62
C GLU A 11 20.63 0.59 1.84
N SER A 12 19.73 0.74 2.81
CA SER A 12 19.79 -0.02 4.05
C SER A 12 19.56 -1.51 3.76
N LEU A 13 20.58 -2.34 4.03
CA LEU A 13 20.62 -3.81 3.97
C LEU A 13 19.66 -4.54 4.95
N TYR A 14 18.63 -3.86 5.48
CA TYR A 14 17.66 -4.44 6.39
C TYR A 14 16.28 -4.43 5.76
N PRO A 15 15.59 -5.59 5.61
CA PRO A 15 14.20 -5.59 5.21
C PRO A 15 13.41 -4.78 6.24
N VAL A 16 12.81 -3.68 5.80
CA VAL A 16 11.95 -2.85 6.64
C VAL A 16 10.83 -3.74 7.16
N PRO A 17 10.66 -3.87 8.50
CA PRO A 17 9.60 -4.70 9.04
C PRO A 17 8.24 -4.20 8.55
N PRO A 18 7.30 -5.09 8.20
CA PRO A 18 5.98 -4.68 7.77
C PRO A 18 5.27 -3.92 8.91
N VAL A 19 4.82 -2.71 8.63
CA VAL A 19 4.07 -1.88 9.59
C VAL A 19 2.61 -2.32 9.58
N THR A 20 2.01 -2.45 10.76
CA THR A 20 0.63 -2.91 10.92
C THR A 20 -0.21 -1.83 11.59
N TYR A 21 -1.39 -1.60 11.03
CA TYR A 21 -2.36 -0.63 11.53
C TYR A 21 -3.73 -1.27 11.73
N ASN A 22 -4.54 -0.66 12.59
CA ASN A 22 -5.95 -1.02 12.74
C ASN A 22 -6.84 0.09 12.16
N THR A 23 -7.79 -0.30 11.33
CA THR A 23 -8.86 0.57 10.84
C THR A 23 -10.13 -0.26 10.75
N TYR A 24 -11.23 0.40 10.42
CA TYR A 24 -12.50 -0.24 10.18
C TYR A 24 -13.14 0.36 8.93
N VAL A 25 -14.22 -0.25 8.47
CA VAL A 25 -15.16 0.34 7.51
C VAL A 25 -16.57 0.22 8.10
N VAL A 26 -17.48 1.09 7.67
CA VAL A 26 -18.91 0.89 7.98
C VAL A 26 -19.45 -0.32 7.22
N TYR A 27 -20.66 -0.78 7.55
CA TYR A 27 -21.29 -1.87 6.81
C TYR A 27 -21.33 -1.58 5.30
N ARG A 28 -20.76 -2.48 4.50
CA ARG A 28 -20.57 -2.36 3.03
C ARG A 28 -19.66 -1.21 2.58
N GLY A 29 -18.88 -0.63 3.48
CA GLY A 29 -17.86 0.37 3.15
C GLY A 29 -16.68 -0.25 2.41
N ILE A 30 -16.16 0.46 1.42
CA ILE A 30 -15.00 0.05 0.62
C ILE A 30 -13.68 0.32 1.32
N LEU A 31 -12.63 -0.39 0.92
CA LEU A 31 -11.27 -0.29 1.46
C LEU A 31 -10.72 1.14 1.40
N LEU A 32 -10.96 1.88 0.32
CA LEU A 32 -10.54 3.28 0.21
C LEU A 32 -11.05 4.14 1.37
N GLY A 33 -12.27 3.90 1.85
CA GLY A 33 -12.81 4.58 3.04
C GLY A 33 -12.07 4.21 4.32
N GLY A 34 -11.61 2.96 4.45
CA GLY A 34 -10.77 2.49 5.55
C GLY A 34 -9.37 3.11 5.53
N LEU A 35 -8.75 3.22 4.35
CA LEU A 35 -7.44 3.85 4.16
C LEU A 35 -7.48 5.35 4.44
N ARG A 36 -8.48 6.08 3.94
CA ARG A 36 -8.67 7.51 4.24
C ARG A 36 -8.89 7.77 5.74
N ARG A 37 -9.66 6.91 6.40
CA ARG A 37 -9.84 6.98 7.85
C ARG A 37 -8.52 6.80 8.58
N LEU A 38 -7.73 5.81 8.17
CA LEU A 38 -6.45 5.52 8.78
C LEU A 38 -5.46 6.70 8.62
N MET A 39 -5.35 7.26 7.42
CA MET A 39 -4.53 8.46 7.18
C MET A 39 -4.96 9.65 8.04
N ASN A 40 -6.26 9.86 8.21
CA ASN A 40 -6.77 10.96 9.03
C ASN A 40 -6.55 10.76 10.54
N SER A 41 -6.42 9.51 11.01
CA SER A 41 -6.27 9.20 12.43
C SER A 41 -4.84 8.95 12.88
N THR A 42 -3.92 8.73 11.95
CA THR A 42 -2.61 8.14 12.22
C THR A 42 -1.54 8.87 11.43
N SER A 43 -0.63 9.57 12.14
CA SER A 43 0.33 10.49 11.52
C SER A 43 1.44 9.81 10.71
N ASP A 44 1.65 8.52 10.93
CA ASP A 44 2.67 7.70 10.26
C ASP A 44 2.10 6.82 9.14
N PHE A 45 0.84 7.01 8.78
CA PHE A 45 0.24 6.34 7.62
C PHE A 45 -0.19 7.36 6.56
N GLU A 46 0.43 7.26 5.38
CA GLU A 46 0.08 8.05 4.21
C GLU A 46 -0.06 7.14 2.99
N PHE A 47 -0.96 7.49 2.07
CA PHE A 47 -1.08 6.84 0.78
C PHE A 47 -1.55 7.85 -0.26
N THR A 48 -1.21 7.63 -1.51
CA THR A 48 -1.77 8.41 -2.62
C THR A 48 -2.40 7.49 -3.64
N TYR A 49 -3.38 8.01 -4.37
CA TYR A 49 -4.01 7.28 -5.46
C TYR A 49 -4.41 8.28 -6.56
N THR A 50 -4.47 7.79 -7.79
CA THR A 50 -4.99 8.53 -8.94
C THR A 50 -6.35 7.97 -9.34
N GLU A 51 -7.21 8.81 -9.90
CA GLU A 51 -8.47 8.35 -10.50
C GLU A 51 -8.20 7.97 -11.97
N ASP A 52 -8.30 6.68 -12.28
CA ASP A 52 -8.29 6.20 -13.65
C ASP A 52 -9.72 6.16 -14.22
N PRO A 53 -9.97 6.69 -15.43
CA PRO A 53 -11.32 6.75 -16.00
C PRO A 53 -11.93 5.38 -16.31
N ASN A 54 -11.12 4.32 -16.44
CA ASN A 54 -11.57 2.97 -16.75
C ASN A 54 -11.61 2.06 -15.51
N TYR A 55 -10.71 2.30 -14.54
CA TYR A 55 -10.50 1.41 -13.39
C TYR A 55 -10.82 2.03 -12.03
N GLY A 56 -10.99 3.35 -11.96
CA GLY A 56 -11.21 4.09 -10.71
C GLY A 56 -9.92 4.31 -9.91
N PRO A 57 -10.00 4.36 -8.56
CA PRO A 57 -8.85 4.65 -7.70
C PRO A 57 -7.70 3.63 -7.83
N PHE A 58 -6.59 4.06 -8.41
CA PHE A 58 -5.35 3.29 -8.54
C PHE A 58 -4.35 3.70 -7.46
N LEU A 59 -3.93 2.74 -6.62
CA LEU A 59 -2.99 3.00 -5.52
C LEU A 59 -1.59 3.34 -6.07
N GLN A 60 -1.13 4.56 -5.82
CA GLN A 60 0.11 5.09 -6.37
C GLN A 60 1.27 4.99 -5.39
N SER A 61 1.06 5.35 -4.12
CA SER A 61 2.10 5.27 -3.08
C SER A 61 1.54 4.90 -1.72
N VAL A 62 2.39 4.34 -0.85
CA VAL A 62 2.14 4.13 0.58
C VAL A 62 3.39 4.54 1.34
N ASN A 63 3.24 5.35 2.39
CA ASN A 63 4.31 5.85 3.26
C ASN A 63 5.52 6.39 2.49
N GLY A 64 5.26 7.18 1.44
CA GLY A 64 6.30 7.83 0.63
C GLY A 64 6.95 6.97 -0.46
N VAL A 65 6.65 5.66 -0.50
CA VAL A 65 7.17 4.76 -1.55
C VAL A 65 6.14 4.65 -2.66
N ALA A 66 6.48 5.13 -3.87
CA ALA A 66 5.62 5.12 -5.04
C ALA A 66 5.97 3.97 -5.99
N GLY A 67 4.97 3.45 -6.70
CA GLY A 67 5.23 2.60 -7.86
C GLY A 67 5.77 3.39 -9.05
N SER A 68 6.51 2.72 -9.93
CA SER A 68 7.12 3.29 -11.13
C SER A 68 6.93 2.38 -12.33
N THR A 69 6.39 2.92 -13.42
CA THR A 69 6.30 2.21 -14.71
C THR A 69 7.67 1.96 -15.33
N GLU A 70 8.62 2.88 -15.15
CA GLU A 70 9.98 2.73 -15.68
C GLU A 70 10.76 1.64 -14.93
N GLU A 71 10.59 1.57 -13.60
CA GLU A 71 11.26 0.58 -12.75
C GLU A 71 10.45 -0.72 -12.60
N HIS A 72 9.29 -0.80 -13.25
CA HIS A 72 8.37 -1.93 -13.15
C HIS A 72 7.92 -2.26 -11.72
N THR A 73 7.71 -1.24 -10.88
CA THR A 73 7.33 -1.41 -9.45
C THR A 73 5.91 -0.94 -9.15
N TYR A 74 5.16 -1.68 -8.35
CA TYR A 74 3.76 -1.38 -7.99
C TYR A 74 3.41 -1.78 -6.56
N TRP A 75 2.27 -1.24 -6.11
CA TRP A 75 1.58 -1.69 -4.90
C TRP A 75 0.50 -2.70 -5.23
N GLU A 76 0.64 -3.89 -4.68
CA GLU A 76 -0.30 -4.99 -4.81
C GLU A 76 -1.24 -5.07 -3.61
N LEU A 77 -2.53 -5.25 -3.89
CA LEU A 77 -3.55 -5.55 -2.89
C LEU A 77 -3.64 -7.07 -2.67
N LEU A 78 -3.32 -7.50 -1.45
CA LEU A 78 -3.53 -8.85 -0.96
C LEU A 78 -4.47 -8.82 0.26
N VAL A 79 -5.23 -9.89 0.43
CA VAL A 79 -6.15 -10.05 1.54
C VAL A 79 -5.91 -11.39 2.18
N GLN A 80 -5.64 -11.39 3.49
CA GLN A 80 -5.59 -12.59 4.29
C GLN A 80 -6.89 -12.75 5.09
N SER A 81 -7.55 -13.89 4.93
CA SER A 81 -8.73 -14.25 5.71
C SER A 81 -8.37 -14.57 7.17
N PRO A 82 -9.33 -14.60 8.10
CA PRO A 82 -9.09 -15.02 9.48
C PRO A 82 -8.50 -16.44 9.60
N GLU A 83 -8.81 -17.31 8.63
CA GLU A 83 -8.28 -18.68 8.52
C GLU A 83 -6.87 -18.73 7.92
N GLY A 84 -6.31 -17.59 7.54
CA GLY A 84 -4.93 -17.45 7.04
C GLY A 84 -4.78 -17.59 5.53
N GLN A 85 -5.86 -17.85 4.78
CA GLN A 85 -5.82 -17.91 3.32
C GLN A 85 -5.54 -16.53 2.74
N ILE A 86 -4.54 -16.43 1.86
CA ILE A 86 -4.22 -15.20 1.13
C ILE A 86 -4.81 -15.28 -0.27
N ILE A 87 -5.54 -14.24 -0.66
CA ILE A 87 -6.03 -14.05 -2.02
C ILE A 87 -5.56 -12.71 -2.58
N ARG A 88 -5.48 -12.65 -3.90
CA ARG A 88 -5.38 -11.40 -4.66
C ARG A 88 -6.77 -11.08 -5.20
N PRO A 89 -7.44 -10.03 -4.71
CA PRO A 89 -8.73 -9.62 -5.25
C PRO A 89 -8.63 -9.25 -6.73
N ASP A 90 -9.72 -9.45 -7.47
CA ASP A 90 -9.89 -9.01 -8.86
C ASP A 90 -10.35 -7.55 -8.98
N VAL A 91 -10.41 -6.85 -7.85
CA VAL A 91 -10.84 -5.44 -7.74
C VAL A 91 -9.84 -4.63 -6.93
N GLY A 92 -9.78 -3.32 -7.21
CA GLY A 92 -8.90 -2.38 -6.52
C GLY A 92 -9.45 -1.83 -5.20
N ILE A 93 -8.69 -0.92 -4.58
CA ILE A 93 -9.03 -0.29 -3.29
C ILE A 93 -10.36 0.48 -3.32
N GLY A 94 -10.80 0.92 -4.50
CA GLY A 94 -12.08 1.63 -4.69
C GLY A 94 -13.32 0.73 -4.68
N CYS A 95 -13.17 -0.59 -4.83
CA CYS A 95 -14.30 -1.52 -4.95
C CYS A 95 -14.27 -2.64 -3.91
N TYR A 96 -13.09 -2.98 -3.39
CA TYR A 96 -12.95 -4.03 -2.40
C TYR A 96 -13.72 -3.69 -1.10
N ILE A 97 -14.57 -4.59 -0.62
CA ILE A 97 -15.32 -4.45 0.64
C ILE A 97 -14.70 -5.42 1.66
N PRO A 98 -13.94 -4.93 2.65
CA PRO A 98 -13.36 -5.78 3.69
C PRO A 98 -14.43 -6.47 4.53
N LYS A 99 -14.19 -7.74 4.87
CA LYS A 99 -14.93 -8.48 5.88
C LYS A 99 -14.26 -8.33 7.24
N ALA A 100 -15.03 -8.65 8.29
CA ALA A 100 -14.52 -8.59 9.64
C ALA A 100 -13.29 -9.49 9.81
N ASN A 101 -12.26 -8.95 10.47
CA ASN A 101 -11.03 -9.65 10.83
C ASN A 101 -10.15 -10.09 9.64
N GLU A 102 -10.41 -9.62 8.43
CA GLU A 102 -9.45 -9.74 7.33
C GLU A 102 -8.24 -8.83 7.59
N LYS A 103 -7.06 -9.29 7.16
CA LYS A 103 -5.87 -8.45 7.10
C LYS A 103 -5.66 -8.01 5.66
N ILE A 104 -5.69 -6.70 5.46
CA ILE A 104 -5.33 -6.08 4.19
C ILE A 104 -3.82 -5.92 4.16
N ILE A 105 -3.20 -6.41 3.10
CA ILE A 105 -1.75 -6.37 2.89
C ILE A 105 -1.52 -5.55 1.62
N LEU A 106 -0.86 -4.40 1.78
CA LEU A 106 -0.34 -3.61 0.66
C LEU A 106 1.12 -4.01 0.48
N ARG A 107 1.43 -4.77 -0.57
CA ARG A 107 2.77 -5.28 -0.84
C ARG A 107 3.40 -4.49 -1.97
N PHE A 108 4.58 -3.93 -1.74
CA PHE A 108 5.39 -3.35 -2.82
C PHE A 108 6.11 -4.48 -3.56
N GLY A 109 6.08 -4.48 -4.89
CA GLY A 109 6.68 -5.52 -5.71
C GLY A 109 6.91 -5.09 -7.15
N GLU A 110 7.41 -6.02 -7.97
CA GLU A 110 7.80 -5.80 -9.37
C GLU A 110 6.94 -6.62 -10.36
N TRP A 111 6.81 -6.17 -11.62
CA TRP A 111 6.10 -6.89 -12.70
C TRP A 111 6.93 -7.13 -13.98
#